data_AF-C9MUM4-F1
#
_entry.id   AF-C9MUM4-F1
#
_cell.length_a   1.000
_cell.length_b   1.000
_cell.length_c   1.000
_cell.angle_alpha   90.00
_cell.angle_beta   90.00
_cell.angle_gamma   90.00
#
_symmetry.space_group_name_H-M   'P 1'
#
loop_
_entity.id
_entity.type
_entity.pdbx_description
1 polymer ?
#
loop_
_entity_poly.entity_id
_entity_poly.type
_entity_poly.pdbx_seq_one_letter_code
_entity_poly.pdbx_strand_id
1 'polypeptide(L)'
;MNLPEDKFFKEMTTRLTAQSENNDPTVKVKFTTNNKAEGENFAKEYPILAQGYLLERKNNFLDKQIKLLEQQYSFLTKNIDVRTTKDSLTDTLVSRLAYYRLLKNDSNPVVKYVNSVTKPALNKKLVIAGSLFLGLFLGILIAFMKEFSTTLDWEDIKKRKN
;
A
#
# COMPACT_ATOMS: atom_id res chain seq x y z
N MET A 1 -15.39 15.37 -3.03
CA MET A 1 -14.60 16.60 -2.80
C MET A 1 -13.41 16.55 -3.73
N ASN A 2 -13.34 17.42 -4.74
CA ASN A 2 -12.13 17.57 -5.56
C ASN A 2 -11.13 18.43 -4.78
N LEU A 3 -10.18 17.77 -4.10
CA LEU A 3 -8.97 18.45 -3.64
C LEU A 3 -8.14 18.84 -4.87
N PRO A 4 -7.45 19.99 -4.87
CA PRO A 4 -6.41 20.29 -5.85
C PRO A 4 -5.42 19.13 -5.92
N GLU A 5 -5.00 18.71 -7.12
CA GLU A 5 -4.15 17.52 -7.35
C GLU A 5 -2.94 17.48 -6.41
N ASP A 6 -2.23 18.59 -6.24
CA ASP A 6 -1.06 18.67 -5.36
C ASP A 6 -1.36 18.36 -3.89
N LYS A 7 -2.52 18.82 -3.40
CA LYS A 7 -2.96 18.51 -2.03
C LYS A 7 -3.36 17.04 -1.91
N PHE A 8 -4.00 16.49 -2.93
CA PHE A 8 -4.37 15.08 -2.98
C PHE A 8 -3.12 14.18 -2.96
N PHE A 9 -2.12 14.43 -3.81
CA PHE A 9 -0.89 13.64 -3.85
C PHE A 9 -0.11 13.72 -2.53
N LYS A 10 -0.02 14.91 -1.94
CA LYS A 10 0.65 15.09 -0.64
C LYS A 10 -0.05 14.29 0.46
N GLU A 11 -1.38 14.33 0.49
CA GLU A 11 -2.17 13.56 1.46
C GLU A 11 -2.05 12.04 1.23
N MET A 12 -2.14 11.59 -0.02
CA MET A 12 -2.01 10.17 -0.35
C MET A 12 -0.62 9.61 -0.02
N THR A 13 0.44 10.38 -0.27
CA THR A 13 1.84 10.01 0.06
C THR A 13 2.03 9.81 1.57
N THR A 14 1.31 10.56 2.41
CA THR A 14 1.36 10.35 3.87
C THR A 14 0.55 9.14 4.34
N ARG A 15 -0.49 8.76 3.59
CA ARG A 15 -1.38 7.64 3.93
C ARG A 15 -0.88 6.30 3.40
N LEU A 16 -0.08 6.31 2.33
CA LEU A 16 0.46 5.13 1.66
C LEU A 16 1.96 5.01 1.88
N THR A 17 2.41 3.92 2.49
CA THR A 17 3.84 3.60 2.60
C THR A 17 4.13 2.20 2.11
N ALA A 18 5.29 2.03 1.47
CA ALA A 18 5.79 0.73 1.03
C ALA A 18 7.10 0.41 1.76
N GLN A 19 7.21 -0.81 2.27
CA GLN A 19 8.38 -1.32 2.96
C GLN A 19 8.79 -2.63 2.31
N SER A 20 10.03 -2.73 1.86
CA SER A 20 10.66 -4.00 1.47
C SER A 20 11.76 -4.33 2.47
N GLU A 21 11.87 -5.59 2.86
CA GLU A 21 13.03 -6.05 3.62
C GLU A 21 14.18 -6.33 2.65
N ASN A 22 15.43 -6.14 3.11
CA ASN A 22 16.60 -6.41 2.26
C ASN A 22 16.59 -7.87 1.83
N ASN A 23 16.69 -8.10 0.51
CA ASN A 23 16.66 -9.41 -0.15
C ASN A 23 15.32 -10.18 -0.08
N ASP A 24 14.20 -9.55 0.33
CA ASP A 24 12.86 -10.16 0.23
C ASP A 24 12.12 -9.62 -1.01
N PRO A 25 11.62 -10.49 -1.92
CA PRO A 25 10.77 -10.06 -3.04
C PRO A 25 9.40 -9.53 -2.58
N THR A 26 9.06 -9.66 -1.30
CA THR A 26 7.79 -9.22 -0.72
C THR A 26 7.80 -7.73 -0.38
N VAL A 27 6.82 -6.99 -0.90
CA VAL A 27 6.60 -5.58 -0.57
C VAL A 27 5.41 -5.44 0.36
N LYS A 28 5.63 -4.91 1.56
CA LYS A 28 4.57 -4.57 2.51
C LYS A 28 4.03 -3.18 2.19
N VAL A 29 2.77 -3.11 1.77
CA VAL A 29 2.08 -1.84 1.51
C VAL A 29 1.13 -1.54 2.66
N LYS A 30 1.29 -0.37 3.28
CA LYS A 30 0.45 0.12 4.36
C LYS A 30 -0.36 1.31 3.86
N PHE A 31 -1.69 1.19 3.94
CA PHE A 31 -2.63 2.26 3.66
C PHE A 31 -3.39 2.64 4.93
N THR A 32 -3.45 3.92 5.25
CA THR A 32 -4.10 4.44 6.45
C THR A 32 -5.34 5.24 6.06
N THR A 33 -6.51 4.80 6.52
CA THR A 33 -7.79 5.50 6.34
C THR A 33 -8.63 5.44 7.60
N ASN A 34 -9.54 6.42 7.74
CA ASN A 34 -10.55 6.48 8.79
C ASN A 34 -11.81 5.67 8.44
N ASN A 35 -11.95 5.23 7.18
CA ASN A 35 -13.09 4.44 6.72
C ASN A 35 -12.68 2.98 6.50
N LYS A 36 -13.31 2.07 7.26
CA LYS A 36 -13.04 0.63 7.15
C LYS A 36 -13.30 0.08 5.75
N ALA A 37 -14.41 0.48 5.11
CA ALA A 37 -14.78 -0.01 3.78
C ALA A 37 -13.78 0.45 2.71
N GLU A 38 -13.27 1.68 2.82
CA GLU A 38 -12.23 2.20 1.92
C GLU A 38 -10.93 1.40 2.03
N GLY A 39 -10.52 1.05 3.25
CA GLY A 39 -9.31 0.25 3.49
C GLY A 39 -9.43 -1.19 2.95
N GLU A 40 -10.62 -1.79 3.08
CA GLU A 40 -10.90 -3.12 2.53
C GLU A 40 -10.94 -3.12 1.00
N ASN A 41 -11.53 -2.09 0.39
CA ASN A 41 -11.56 -1.95 -1.06
C ASN A 41 -10.15 -1.70 -1.62
N PHE A 42 -9.38 -0.80 -0.99
CA PHE A 42 -7.99 -0.55 -1.37
C PHE A 42 -7.15 -1.84 -1.36
N ALA A 43 -7.27 -2.66 -0.30
CA ALA A 43 -6.52 -3.90 -0.19
C ALA A 43 -6.84 -4.92 -1.30
N LYS A 44 -8.04 -4.86 -1.90
CA LYS A 44 -8.45 -5.72 -3.01
C LYS A 44 -8.06 -5.14 -4.37
N GLU A 45 -8.25 -3.84 -4.56
CA GLU A 45 -8.04 -3.17 -5.85
C GLU A 45 -6.57 -2.90 -6.13
N TYR A 46 -5.79 -2.50 -5.11
CA TYR A 46 -4.40 -2.13 -5.30
C TYR A 46 -3.54 -3.24 -5.92
N PRO A 47 -3.60 -4.51 -5.49
CA PRO A 47 -2.85 -5.60 -6.11
C PRO A 47 -3.23 -5.83 -7.57
N ILE A 48 -4.52 -5.66 -7.92
CA ILE A 48 -5.03 -5.84 -9.29
C ILE A 48 -4.48 -4.73 -10.20
N LEU A 49 -4.53 -3.48 -9.73
CA LEU A 49 -3.98 -2.33 -10.46
C LEU A 49 -2.45 -2.43 -10.60
N ALA A 50 -1.75 -2.81 -9.55
CA ALA A 50 -0.30 -3.00 -9.59
C ALA A 50 0.09 -4.13 -10.55
N GLN A 51 -0.65 -5.24 -10.54
CA GLN A 51 -0.48 -6.34 -11.50
C GLN A 51 -0.69 -5.85 -12.93
N GLY A 52 -1.78 -5.13 -13.21
CA GLY A 52 -2.07 -4.60 -14.54
C GLY A 52 -0.97 -3.67 -15.05
N TYR A 53 -0.56 -2.69 -14.23
CA TYR A 53 0.48 -1.72 -14.57
C TYR A 53 1.83 -2.39 -14.85
N LEU A 54 2.27 -3.32 -13.99
CA LEU A 54 3.54 -4.01 -14.17
C LEU A 54 3.51 -5.00 -15.33
N LEU A 55 2.38 -5.67 -15.57
CA LEU A 55 2.19 -6.55 -16.72
C LEU A 55 2.26 -5.78 -18.04
N GLU A 56 1.60 -4.63 -18.12
CA GLU A 56 1.66 -3.76 -19.30
C GLU A 56 3.10 -3.31 -19.57
N ARG A 57 3.80 -2.87 -18.53
CA ARG A 57 5.20 -2.44 -18.64
C ARG A 57 6.13 -3.59 -19.05
N LYS A 58 5.92 -4.79 -18.50
CA LYS A 58 6.63 -6.03 -18.90
C LYS A 58 6.42 -6.29 -20.39
N ASN A 59 5.18 -6.30 -20.85
CA ASN A 59 4.83 -6.61 -22.23
C ASN A 59 5.39 -5.57 -23.20
N ASN A 60 5.25 -4.28 -22.88
CA ASN A 60 5.81 -3.19 -23.67
C ASN A 60 7.34 -3.27 -23.80
N PHE A 61 8.03 -3.67 -22.74
CA PHE A 61 9.47 -3.90 -22.78
C PHE A 61 9.81 -5.11 -23.66
N LEU A 62 9.15 -6.26 -23.44
CA LEU A 62 9.39 -7.48 -24.19
C LEU A 62 9.11 -7.30 -25.68
N ASP A 63 8.05 -6.59 -26.06
CA ASP A 63 7.70 -6.32 -27.45
C ASP A 63 8.78 -5.53 -28.18
N LYS A 64 9.32 -4.49 -27.53
CA LYS A 64 10.43 -3.71 -28.09
C LYS A 64 11.68 -4.56 -28.27
N GLN A 65 12.01 -5.38 -27.27
CA GLN A 65 13.20 -6.21 -27.32
C GLN A 65 13.09 -7.35 -28.33
N ILE A 66 11.97 -8.06 -28.36
CA ILE A 66 11.71 -9.12 -29.33
C ILE A 66 11.79 -8.55 -30.75
N LYS A 67 11.13 -7.41 -31.02
CA LYS A 67 11.18 -6.76 -32.34
C LYS A 67 12.62 -6.41 -32.75
N LEU A 68 13.42 -5.88 -31.83
CA LEU A 68 14.83 -5.56 -32.11
C LEU A 68 15.65 -6.82 -32.41
N LEU A 69 15.50 -7.87 -31.60
CA LEU A 69 16.22 -9.14 -31.78
C LEU A 69 15.80 -9.85 -33.07
N GLU A 70 14.52 -9.76 -33.46
CA GLU A 70 14.02 -10.30 -34.73
C GLU A 70 14.60 -9.56 -35.93
N GLN A 71 14.75 -8.23 -35.85
CA GLN A 71 15.41 -7.45 -36.89
C GLN A 71 16.88 -7.84 -37.03
N GLN A 72 17.60 -7.99 -35.91
CA GLN A 72 18.99 -8.47 -35.90
C GLN A 72 19.11 -9.88 -36.48
N TYR A 73 18.21 -10.79 -36.10
CA TYR A 73 18.17 -12.15 -36.60
C TYR A 73 17.90 -12.20 -38.11
N SER A 74 16.93 -11.42 -38.59
CA SER A 74 16.62 -11.32 -40.02
C SER A 74 17.79 -10.75 -40.82
N PHE A 75 18.49 -9.75 -40.28
CA PHE A 75 19.69 -9.20 -40.90
C PHE A 75 20.81 -10.25 -41.00
N LEU A 76 21.09 -10.99 -39.93
CA LEU A 76 22.12 -12.03 -39.93
C LEU A 76 21.78 -13.16 -40.91
N THR A 77 20.53 -13.65 -40.90
CA THR A 77 20.09 -14.76 -41.75
C THR A 77 20.14 -14.43 -43.25
N LYS A 78 20.09 -13.15 -43.63
CA LYS A 78 20.27 -12.72 -45.02
C LYS A 78 21.73 -12.75 -45.49
N ASN A 79 22.68 -12.63 -44.57
CA ASN A 79 24.10 -12.50 -44.88
C ASN A 79 24.91 -13.77 -44.54
N ILE A 80 24.40 -14.60 -43.64
CA ILE A 80 25.10 -15.75 -43.05
C ILE A 80 24.08 -16.88 -42.87
N ASP A 81 24.48 -18.11 -43.14
CA ASP A 81 23.67 -19.27 -42.74
C ASP A 81 23.83 -19.51 -41.22
N VAL A 82 22.87 -19.00 -40.47
CA VAL A 82 22.77 -19.08 -39.01
C VAL A 82 22.71 -20.52 -38.50
N ARG A 83 22.35 -21.50 -39.34
CA ARG A 83 22.26 -22.92 -38.91
C ARG A 83 23.61 -23.64 -38.96
N THR A 84 24.52 -23.15 -39.79
CA THR A 84 25.82 -23.79 -40.05
C THR A 84 26.97 -22.98 -39.50
N THR A 85 26.80 -21.66 -39.33
CA THR A 85 27.79 -20.77 -38.76
C THR A 85 27.70 -20.77 -37.24
N LYS A 86 28.65 -21.44 -36.59
CA LYS A 86 28.78 -21.44 -35.14
C LYS A 86 29.52 -20.20 -34.68
N ASP A 87 28.76 -19.18 -34.30
CA ASP A 87 29.29 -17.97 -33.69
C ASP A 87 28.54 -17.67 -32.38
N SER A 88 29.32 -17.40 -31.34
CA SER A 88 28.84 -17.09 -29.98
C SER A 88 27.83 -15.94 -29.93
N LEU A 89 27.97 -14.92 -30.79
CA LEU A 89 27.04 -13.79 -30.83
C LEU A 89 25.70 -14.21 -31.44
N THR A 90 25.74 -15.02 -32.48
CA THR A 90 24.55 -15.56 -33.15
C THR A 90 23.80 -16.51 -32.22
N ASP A 91 24.50 -17.39 -31.51
CA ASP A 91 23.90 -18.30 -30.52
C ASP A 91 23.26 -17.54 -29.35
N THR A 92 23.94 -16.48 -28.86
CA THR A 92 23.41 -15.62 -27.79
C THR A 92 22.15 -14.88 -28.25
N LEU A 93 22.12 -14.39 -29.49
CA LEU A 93 20.96 -13.71 -30.07
C LEU A 93 19.75 -14.65 -30.15
N VAL A 94 19.94 -15.84 -30.72
CA VAL A 94 18.86 -16.85 -30.87
C VAL A 94 18.34 -17.28 -29.50
N SER A 95 19.24 -17.53 -28.55
CA SER A 95 18.89 -17.91 -27.18
C SER A 95 18.09 -16.81 -26.47
N ARG A 96 18.52 -15.54 -26.59
CA ARG A 96 17.82 -14.40 -25.98
C ARG A 96 16.44 -14.18 -26.60
N LEU A 97 16.34 -14.30 -27.93
CA LEU A 97 15.06 -14.18 -28.64
C LEU A 97 14.07 -15.27 -28.21
N ALA A 98 14.52 -16.53 -28.13
CA ALA A 98 13.71 -17.64 -27.65
C ALA A 98 13.26 -17.41 -26.19
N TYR A 99 14.19 -16.98 -25.33
CA TYR A 99 13.90 -16.70 -23.92
C TYR A 99 12.86 -15.59 -23.74
N TYR A 100 12.96 -14.48 -24.47
CA TYR A 100 11.98 -13.39 -24.36
C TYR A 100 10.60 -13.78 -24.91
N ARG A 101 10.53 -14.62 -25.95
CA ARG A 101 9.26 -15.19 -26.42
C ARG A 101 8.61 -16.08 -25.37
N LEU A 102 9.41 -16.90 -24.66
CA LEU A 102 8.91 -17.72 -23.55
C LEU A 102 8.37 -16.85 -22.41
N LEU A 103 9.12 -15.83 -21.99
CA LEU A 103 8.69 -14.87 -20.95
C LEU A 103 7.40 -14.10 -21.32
N LYS A 104 7.21 -13.81 -22.60
CA LYS A 104 6.01 -13.15 -23.11
C LYS A 104 4.80 -14.07 -23.08
N ASN A 105 5.00 -15.34 -23.38
CA ASN A 105 3.94 -16.35 -23.36
C ASN A 105 3.64 -16.89 -21.95
N ASP A 106 4.46 -16.55 -20.96
CA ASP A 106 4.23 -16.93 -19.57
C ASP A 106 2.97 -16.26 -19.00
N SER A 107 2.01 -17.09 -18.56
CA SER A 107 0.75 -16.69 -17.95
C SER A 107 0.85 -16.40 -16.44
N ASN A 108 2.04 -16.57 -15.84
CA ASN A 108 2.23 -16.29 -14.42
C ASN A 108 2.00 -14.80 -14.11
N PRO A 109 1.27 -14.49 -13.02
CA PRO A 109 1.10 -13.11 -12.58
C PRO A 109 2.44 -12.51 -12.13
N VAL A 110 2.64 -11.23 -12.43
CA VAL A 110 3.86 -10.47 -12.11
C VAL A 110 3.87 -10.10 -10.62
N VAL A 111 2.69 -9.85 -10.06
CA VAL A 111 2.44 -9.53 -8.66
C VAL A 111 1.51 -10.58 -8.09
N LYS A 112 1.93 -11.20 -6.99
CA LYS A 112 1.10 -12.11 -6.22
C LYS A 112 0.63 -11.41 -4.95
N TYR A 113 -0.67 -11.30 -4.79
CA TYR A 113 -1.25 -10.88 -3.51
C TYR A 113 -1.04 -12.00 -2.49
N VAL A 114 -0.33 -11.68 -1.40
CA VAL A 114 0.04 -12.66 -0.37
C VAL A 114 -0.97 -12.64 0.77
N ASN A 115 -1.25 -11.47 1.34
CA ASN A 115 -2.18 -11.30 2.46
C ASN A 115 -2.54 -9.82 2.65
N SER A 116 -3.66 -9.52 3.32
CA SER A 116 -3.94 -8.21 3.88
C SER A 116 -4.35 -8.33 5.35
N VAL A 117 -3.92 -7.36 6.15
CA VAL A 117 -4.28 -7.28 7.57
C VAL A 117 -4.81 -5.89 7.85
N THR A 118 -6.07 -5.79 8.27
CA THR A 118 -6.67 -4.53 8.72
C THR A 118 -6.49 -4.41 10.23
N LYS A 119 -5.77 -3.38 10.69
CA LYS A 119 -5.64 -3.06 12.13
C LYS A 119 -6.40 -1.78 12.46
N PRO A 120 -7.29 -1.77 13.47
CA PRO A 120 -7.91 -0.53 13.94
C PRO A 120 -6.86 0.39 14.56
N ALA A 121 -6.97 1.70 14.30
CA ALA A 121 -6.02 2.70 14.78
C ALA A 121 -6.06 2.90 16.31
N LEU A 122 -7.22 2.69 16.94
CA LEU A 122 -7.34 2.67 18.40
C LEU A 122 -7.22 1.26 18.95
N ASN A 123 -6.26 1.06 19.85
CA ASN A 123 -6.14 -0.17 20.62
C ASN A 123 -7.35 -0.28 21.56
N LYS A 124 -8.21 -1.29 21.34
CA LYS A 124 -9.45 -1.49 22.12
C LYS A 124 -9.18 -1.48 23.64
N LYS A 125 -8.01 -1.96 24.07
CA LYS A 125 -7.60 -1.94 25.48
C LYS A 125 -7.46 -0.53 26.05
N LEU A 126 -7.00 0.43 25.25
CA LEU A 126 -6.75 1.81 25.67
C LEU A 126 -8.06 2.62 25.74
N VAL A 127 -9.00 2.35 24.83
CA VAL A 127 -10.36 2.91 24.88
C VAL A 127 -11.10 2.42 26.13
N ILE A 128 -11.01 1.12 26.43
CA ILE A 128 -11.64 0.53 27.62
C ILE A 128 -11.00 1.12 28.89
N ALA A 129 -9.66 1.17 28.97
CA ALA A 129 -8.97 1.77 30.10
C ALA A 129 -9.36 3.24 30.28
N GLY A 130 -9.36 4.04 29.20
CA GLY A 130 -9.77 5.44 29.23
C GLY A 130 -11.22 5.63 29.71
N SER A 131 -12.15 4.79 29.25
CA SER A 131 -13.54 4.83 29.70
C SER A 131 -13.71 4.45 31.18
N LEU A 132 -12.91 3.51 31.68
CA LEU A 132 -12.91 3.10 33.08
C LEU A 132 -12.39 4.24 33.99
N PHE A 133 -11.31 4.90 33.57
CA PHE A 133 -10.75 6.04 34.28
C PHE A 133 -11.71 7.25 34.27
N LEU A 134 -12.34 7.55 33.14
CA LEU A 134 -13.35 8.62 33.05
C LEU A 134 -14.57 8.33 33.95
N GLY A 135 -15.07 7.09 33.97
CA GLY A 135 -16.19 6.70 34.81
C GLY A 135 -15.89 6.81 36.31
N LEU A 136 -14.69 6.36 36.74
CA LEU A 136 -14.22 6.53 38.12
C LEU A 136 -14.06 8.01 38.49
N PHE A 137 -13.47 8.81 37.60
CA PHE A 137 -13.25 10.23 37.85
C PHE A 137 -14.57 11.02 37.94
N LEU A 138 -15.53 10.73 37.06
CA LEU A 138 -16.88 11.30 37.13
C LEU A 138 -17.60 10.92 38.42
N GLY A 139 -17.49 9.66 38.87
CA GLY A 139 -18.06 9.21 40.13
C GLY A 139 -17.50 9.96 41.34
N ILE A 140 -16.17 10.13 41.38
CA ILE A 140 -15.48 10.90 42.43
C ILE A 140 -15.89 12.37 42.38
N LEU A 141 -15.97 12.97 41.19
CA LEU A 141 -16.31 14.38 41.03
C LEU A 141 -17.78 14.66 41.41
N ILE A 142 -18.70 13.74 41.11
CA ILE A 142 -20.10 13.81 41.55
C ILE A 142 -20.20 13.69 43.08
N ALA A 143 -19.48 12.74 43.68
CA ALA A 143 -19.44 12.58 45.14
C ALA A 143 -18.87 13.84 45.82
N PHE A 144 -17.78 14.39 45.28
CA PHE A 144 -17.16 15.62 45.75
C PHE A 144 -18.11 16.82 45.64
N MET A 145 -18.77 17.02 44.49
CA MET A 145 -19.77 18.09 44.36
C MET A 145 -20.94 17.92 45.33
N LYS A 146 -21.37 16.69 45.61
CA LYS A 146 -22.45 16.41 46.57
C LYS A 146 -22.04 16.76 48.01
N GLU A 147 -20.81 16.42 48.39
CA GLU A 147 -20.26 16.67 49.73
C GLU A 147 -19.94 18.15 49.96
N PHE A 148 -19.46 18.84 48.92
CA PHE A 148 -19.29 20.31 48.96
C PHE A 148 -20.62 21.07 48.85
N SER A 149 -21.61 20.54 48.15
CA SER A 149 -22.97 21.11 48.10
C SER A 149 -23.65 21.15 49.47
N THR A 150 -23.36 20.18 50.34
CA THR A 150 -23.93 20.13 51.70
C THR A 150 -23.20 21.01 52.70
N THR A 151 -21.97 21.44 52.37
CA THR A 151 -21.14 22.31 53.23
C THR A 151 -21.08 23.75 52.73
N LEU A 152 -21.51 24.03 51.50
CA LEU A 152 -21.72 25.38 50.98
C LEU A 152 -23.05 25.94 51.51
N ASP A 153 -22.98 26.69 52.60
CA ASP A 153 -24.11 27.49 53.06
C ASP A 153 -24.29 28.71 52.14
N TRP A 154 -25.22 28.58 51.19
CA TRP A 154 -25.56 29.63 50.23
C TRP A 154 -26.14 30.88 50.90
N GLU A 155 -26.69 30.77 52.11
CA GLU A 155 -27.16 31.93 52.88
C GLU A 155 -25.98 32.74 53.45
N ASP A 156 -24.94 32.08 53.95
CA ASP A 156 -23.75 32.77 54.51
C ASP A 156 -22.93 33.45 53.40
N ILE A 157 -22.84 32.84 52.21
CA ILE A 157 -22.15 33.43 51.05
C ILE A 157 -22.91 34.64 50.48
N LYS A 158 -24.26 34.63 50.50
CA LYS A 158 -25.06 35.79 50.09
C LYS A 158 -24.99 36.94 51.11
N LYS A 159 -24.93 36.62 52.41
CA LYS A 159 -24.80 37.64 53.47
C LYS A 159 -23.45 38.36 53.48
N ARG A 160 -22.35 37.70 53.09
CA ARG A 160 -21.01 38.33 52.99
C ARG A 160 -20.81 39.20 51.74
N LYS A 161 -21.75 39.20 50.80
CA LYS A 161 -21.67 39.95 49.54
C LYS A 161 -22.42 41.30 49.57
N ASN A 162 -23.17 41.57 50.64
CA ASN A 162 -23.68 42.90 50.99
C ASN A 162 -22.81 43.52 52.08
#